data_AF-A0A537RSM4-F1
#
_entry.id   AF-A0A537RSM4-F1
#
_cell.length_a   1.000
_cell.length_b   1.000
_cell.length_c   1.000
_cell.angle_alpha   90.00
_cell.angle_beta   90.00
_cell.angle_gamma   90.00
#
_symmetry.space_group_name_H-M   'P 1'
#
loop_
_entity.id
_entity.type
_entity.pdbx_description
1 polymer ?
#
loop_
_entity_poly.entity_id
_entity_poly.type
_entity_poly.pdbx_seq_one_letter_code
_entity_poly.pdbx_strand_id
1 'polypeptide(L)'
;MTRQANAVDFWRGFALVSIFVNHIPGIFYERLTHRNLSISDSAELFVFLAGWSLGLLVGSRKEQMTAARLVSRLGGRALQIYAAQI
;
A
#
# COMPACT_ATOMS: atom_id res chain seq x y z
N MET A 1 -4.73 21.94 -10.83
CA MET A 1 -4.40 20.57 -11.27
C MET A 1 -5.37 19.60 -10.58
N THR A 2 -6.37 19.08 -11.29
CA THR A 2 -7.25 18.03 -10.76
C THR A 2 -6.51 16.69 -10.85
N ARG A 3 -6.24 16.05 -9.71
CA ARG A 3 -5.67 14.70 -9.67
C ARG A 3 -6.70 13.73 -10.23
N GLN A 4 -6.31 12.91 -11.21
CA GLN A 4 -7.19 11.88 -11.75
C GLN A 4 -7.53 10.86 -10.64
N ALA A 5 -8.75 10.33 -10.67
CA ALA A 5 -9.17 9.30 -9.73
C ALA A 5 -8.23 8.09 -9.86
N ASN A 6 -7.52 7.77 -8.76
CA ASN A 6 -6.64 6.61 -8.69
C ASN A 6 -7.30 5.54 -7.83
N ALA A 7 -7.74 4.45 -8.47
CA ALA A 7 -8.36 3.33 -7.77
C ALA A 7 -7.44 2.74 -6.68
N VAL A 8 -6.12 2.72 -6.91
CA VAL A 8 -5.15 2.23 -5.91
C VAL A 8 -5.17 3.10 -4.65
N ASP A 9 -5.26 4.43 -4.80
CA ASP A 9 -5.33 5.33 -3.66
C ASP A 9 -6.66 5.23 -2.91
N PHE A 10 -7.77 4.99 -3.62
CA PHE A 10 -9.07 4.72 -3.01
C PHE A 10 -9.02 3.46 -2.13
N TRP A 11 -8.53 2.35 -2.67
CA TRP A 11 -8.45 1.08 -1.93
C TRP A 11 -7.47 1.15 -0.76
N ARG A 12 -6.38 1.92 -0.89
CA ARG A 12 -5.46 2.19 0.24
C ARG A 12 -6.17 2.96 1.35
N GLY A 13 -6.97 3.97 1.02
CA GLY A 13 -7.78 4.71 1.99
C GLY A 13 -8.78 3.80 2.72
N PHE A 14 -9.46 2.94 1.97
CA PHE A 14 -10.36 1.92 2.54
C PHE A 14 -9.64 0.96 3.50
N ALA A 15 -8.47 0.46 3.11
CA ALA A 15 -7.65 -0.41 3.95
C ALA A 15 -7.24 0.29 5.25
N LEU A 16 -6.86 1.58 5.21
CA LEU A 16 -6.50 2.35 6.41
C LEU A 16 -7.67 2.52 7.38
N VAL A 17 -8.87 2.81 6.87
CA VAL A 17 -10.09 2.90 7.71
C VAL A 17 -10.39 1.55 8.34
N SER A 18 -10.30 0.47 7.57
CA SER A 18 -10.56 -0.88 8.07
C SER A 18 -9.53 -1.33 9.13
N ILE A 19 -8.24 -1.01 8.95
CA ILE A 19 -7.19 -1.24 9.95
C ILE A 19 -7.51 -0.49 11.24
N PHE A 20 -7.85 0.79 11.14
CA PHE A 20 -8.17 1.64 12.30
C PHE A 20 -9.35 1.07 13.10
N VAL A 21 -10.44 0.70 12.42
CA VAL A 21 -11.62 0.10 13.06
C VAL A 21 -11.27 -1.25 13.70
N ASN A 22 -10.49 -2.10 13.01
CA ASN A 22 -10.04 -3.38 13.56
C ASN A 22 -9.14 -3.25 14.80
N HIS A 23 -8.48 -2.11 15.00
CA HIS A 23 -7.53 -1.90 16.09
C HIS A 23 -8.12 -1.18 17.32
N ILE A 24 -9.38 -0.73 17.27
CA ILE A 24 -10.08 -0.11 18.41
C ILE A 24 -11.04 -1.14 19.04
N PRO A 25 -10.69 -1.73 20.21
CA PRO A 25 -11.56 -2.70 20.88
C PRO A 25 -12.76 -2.02 21.57
N GLY A 26 -13.94 -2.65 21.53
CA GLY A 26 -15.09 -2.25 22.34
C GLY A 26 -16.24 -1.50 21.65
N ILE A 27 -16.30 -1.48 20.31
CA ILE A 27 -17.39 -0.87 19.54
C ILE A 27 -18.25 -1.93 18.83
N PHE A 28 -19.57 -1.71 18.72
CA PHE A 28 -20.55 -2.63 18.08
C PHE A 28 -20.16 -3.05 16.65
N TYR A 29 -19.35 -2.25 15.96
CA TYR A 29 -18.79 -2.53 14.65
C TYR A 29 -17.77 -3.68 14.62
N GLU A 30 -17.27 -4.16 15.76
CA GLU A 30 -16.33 -5.30 15.85
C GLU A 30 -16.87 -6.57 15.15
N ARG A 31 -18.19 -6.80 15.17
CA ARG A 31 -18.83 -7.95 14.49
C ARG A 31 -19.06 -7.75 12.98
N LEU A 32 -18.99 -6.52 12.48
CA LEU A 32 -19.17 -6.17 11.07
C LEU A 32 -17.84 -5.86 10.36
N THR A 33 -16.74 -5.85 11.09
CA THR A 33 -15.43 -5.48 10.53
C THR A 33 -14.80 -6.69 9.82
N HIS A 34 -14.07 -6.41 8.73
CA HIS A 34 -13.44 -7.35 7.79
C HIS A 34 -12.70 -8.56 8.40
N ARG A 35 -12.33 -8.51 9.68
CA ARG A 35 -11.72 -9.62 10.42
C ARG A 35 -12.61 -10.87 10.53
N ASN A 36 -13.94 -10.74 10.43
CA ASN A 36 -14.88 -11.86 10.51
C ASN A 36 -15.48 -12.31 9.16
N LEU A 37 -15.25 -11.57 8.07
CA LEU A 37 -15.89 -11.79 6.77
C LEU A 37 -14.91 -11.98 5.60
N SER A 38 -13.63 -11.67 5.79
CA SER A 38 -12.61 -11.75 4.76
C SER A 38 -11.58 -12.82 5.10
N ILE A 39 -11.10 -13.54 4.08
CA ILE A 39 -10.02 -14.54 4.20
C ILE A 39 -8.67 -13.86 4.52
N SER A 40 -8.57 -12.55 4.25
CA SER A 40 -7.35 -11.74 4.32
C SER A 40 -7.59 -10.45 5.12
N ASP A 41 -6.61 -10.04 5.93
CA ASP A 41 -6.68 -8.85 6.78
C ASP A 41 -6.47 -7.55 5.99
N SER A 42 -6.92 -6.44 6.57
CA SER A 42 -6.78 -5.11 5.96
C SER A 42 -5.32 -4.67 5.80
N ALA A 43 -4.41 -5.16 6.66
CA ALA A 43 -2.97 -4.97 6.49
C ALA A 43 -2.44 -5.66 5.23
N GLU A 44 -2.90 -6.88 4.93
CA GLU A 44 -2.48 -7.64 3.75
C GLU A 44 -2.94 -6.95 2.45
N LEU A 45 -4.18 -6.44 2.43
CA LEU A 45 -4.68 -5.62 1.32
C LEU A 45 -3.79 -4.38 1.09
N PHE A 46 -3.39 -3.70 2.15
CA PHE A 46 -2.53 -2.52 2.05
C PHE A 46 -1.16 -2.85 1.46
N VAL A 47 -0.54 -3.95 1.92
CA VAL A 47 0.76 -4.44 1.40
C VAL A 47 0.63 -4.86 -0.07
N PHE A 48 -0.45 -5.56 -0.45
CA PHE A 48 -0.71 -5.94 -1.83
C PHE A 48 -0.81 -4.72 -2.75
N LEU A 49 -1.56 -3.68 -2.35
CA LEU A 49 -1.71 -2.45 -3.12
C LEU A 49 -0.39 -1.68 -3.26
N ALA A 50 0.48 -1.71 -2.24
CA ALA A 50 1.82 -1.13 -2.32
C ALA A 50 2.67 -1.86 -3.38
N GLY A 51 2.64 -3.19 -3.39
CA GLY A 51 3.29 -4.01 -4.42
C GLY A 51 2.73 -3.76 -5.82
N TRP A 52 1.40 -3.68 -5.95
CA TRP A 52 0.72 -3.38 -7.21
C TRP A 52 1.13 -2.02 -7.78
N SER A 53 1.16 -0.98 -6.94
CA SER A 53 1.62 0.35 -7.32
C SER A 53 3.08 0.34 -7.80
N LEU A 54 3.93 -0.45 -7.15
CA LEU A 54 5.32 -0.60 -7.55
C LEU A 54 5.43 -1.32 -8.90
N GLY A 55 4.63 -2.37 -9.12
CA GLY A 55 4.56 -3.09 -10.40
C GLY A 55 4.16 -2.17 -11.56
N LEU A 56 3.14 -1.31 -11.38
CA LEU A 56 2.74 -0.31 -12.38
C LEU A 56 3.85 0.72 -12.65
N LEU A 57 4.54 1.18 -11.60
CA LEU A 57 5.66 2.14 -11.75
C LEU A 57 6.84 1.54 -12.52
N VAL A 58 7.12 0.25 -12.30
CA VAL A 58 8.21 -0.48 -12.98
C VAL A 58 7.82 -0.80 -14.41
N GLY A 59 6.61 -1.33 -14.64
CA GLY A 59 6.13 -1.73 -15.96
C GLY A 59 5.84 -0.55 -16.90
N SER A 60 5.58 0.64 -16.37
CA SER A 60 5.41 1.86 -17.17
C SER A 60 6.73 2.47 -17.66
N ARG A 61 7.89 1.96 -17.24
CA ARG A 61 9.19 2.42 -17.74
C ARG A 61 9.52 1.77 -19.08
N LYS A 62 9.79 2.62 -20.09
CA LYS A 62 10.28 2.18 -21.41
C LYS A 62 11.68 1.58 -21.38
N GLU A 63 12.44 1.81 -20.32
CA GLU A 63 13.82 1.35 -20.18
C GLU A 63 13.84 0.02 -19.42
N GLN A 64 14.20 -1.08 -20.09
CA GLN A 64 14.35 -2.40 -19.47
C GLN A 64 15.58 -2.40 -18.55
N MET A 65 15.37 -2.07 -17.27
CA MET A 65 16.38 -2.21 -16.23
C MET A 65 16.40 -3.65 -15.71
N THR A 66 17.58 -4.24 -15.54
CA THR A 66 17.73 -5.52 -14.83
C THR A 66 17.16 -5.44 -13.41
N ALA A 67 16.53 -6.51 -12.92
CA ALA A 67 15.93 -6.56 -11.59
C ALA A 67 16.89 -6.09 -10.48
N ALA A 68 18.18 -6.47 -10.54
CA ALA A 68 19.20 -6.05 -9.58
C ALA A 68 19.40 -4.52 -9.55
N ARG A 69 19.42 -3.86 -10.72
CA ARG A 69 19.56 -2.39 -10.82
C ARG A 69 18.30 -1.68 -10.36
N LEU A 70 17.13 -2.27 -10.58
CA LEU A 70 15.87 -1.72 -10.09
C LEU A 70 15.81 -1.78 -8.56
N VAL A 71 16.14 -2.94 -7.97
CA VAL A 71 16.17 -3.12 -6.51
C VAL A 71 17.18 -2.17 -5.86
N SER A 72 18.40 -2.04 -6.40
CA SER A 72 19.39 -1.12 -5.84
C SER A 72 18.95 0.34 -5.92
N ARG A 73 18.31 0.74 -7.02
CA ARG A 73 17.80 2.12 -7.20
C ARG A 73 16.64 2.43 -6.26
N LEU A 74 15.68 1.52 -6.11
CA LEU A 74 14.54 1.70 -5.21
C LEU A 74 14.98 1.62 -3.74
N GLY A 75 15.88 0.69 -3.39
CA GLY A 75 16.46 0.57 -2.06
C GLY A 75 17.24 1.81 -1.66
N GLY A 76 18.07 2.36 -2.56
CA GLY A 76 18.77 3.62 -2.33
C GLY A 76 17.82 4.81 -2.10
N ARG A 77 16.69 4.85 -2.82
CA ARG A 77 15.64 5.86 -2.58
C ARG A 77 14.96 5.68 -1.22
N ALA A 78 14.67 4.45 -0.82
CA ALA A 78 14.08 4.18 0.50
C ALA A 78 15.02 4.63 1.62
N LEU A 79 16.32 4.32 1.53
CA LEU A 79 17.34 4.79 2.47
C LEU A 79 17.45 6.31 2.51
N GLN A 80 17.39 6.98 1.35
CA GLN A 80 17.41 8.44 1.27
C GLN A 80 16.22 9.07 2.02
N ILE A 81 15.02 8.51 1.86
CA ILE A 81 13.82 9.00 2.55
C ILE A 81 13.93 8.73 4.05
N TYR A 82 14.40 7.55 4.45
CA TYR A 82 14.61 7.21 5.85
C TYR A 82 15.62 8.15 6.52
N ALA A 83 16.76 8.41 5.86
CA ALA A 83 17.78 9.32 6.35
C ALA A 83 17.29 10.78 6.42
N ALA A 84 16.34 11.18 5.58
CA ALA A 84 15.72 12.50 5.64
C ALA A 84 14.64 12.62 6.74
N GLN A 85 14.19 11.49 7.28
CA GLN A 85 13.20 11.43 8.35
C GLN A 85 13.83 11.40 9.75
N ILE A 86 15.14 11.09 9.83
CA ILE A 86 15.98 11.23 11.03
C ILE A 86 16.52 12.66 11.08
#